data_AF-A0AAI9WAI8-F1
#
_entry.id   AF-A0AAI9WAI8-F1
#
_cell.length_a   1.000
_cell.length_b   1.000
_cell.length_c   1.000
_cell.angle_alpha   90.00
_cell.angle_beta   90.00
_cell.angle_gamma   90.00
#
_symmetry.space_group_name_H-M   'P 1'
#
loop_
_entity.id
_entity.type
_entity.pdbx_description
1 polymer ?
#
loop_
_entity_poly.entity_id
_entity_poly.type
_entity_poly.pdbx_seq_one_letter_code
_entity_poly.pdbx_strand_id
1 'polypeptide(L)'
;MTTQNELKTQDTSIQATQSERFLKNVETQFAAEAGAPMAFSDYEKTLAQHLFLKVDNVLKDMETKRLNATKPYGQPFTWQNVNMRKLSLDAVHRVQLGLDALVPNHIHPVPYFNKREGKYDLDLRVGYVGKAYYRQQVAVDVPVDVIYELVYSTDKFIPLKKSFSNATESYEFEITNPFDRGEIIGGFGYLVYEDERKNTLIMVSEKDFEKSRKAAQSDTFWSKHPVEMRFKTLVHRVTDKLTVDPKKVNATAYAYVENQEEETSVRREINENANKDLLDVEPNQSKPEQTETYTDAEYVEAEPVTPNVDVKTGEILPEKEPEPVGTASAEDDAPPF
;
A
#
# COMPACT_ATOMS: atom_id res chain seq x y z
N MET A 1 -8.74 58.03 51.46
CA MET A 1 -8.74 57.69 50.03
C MET A 1 -7.32 57.59 49.52
N THR A 2 -6.71 56.40 49.52
CA THR A 2 -5.71 56.00 48.50
C THR A 2 -5.60 54.49 48.57
N THR A 3 -6.30 53.80 47.69
CA THR A 3 -6.28 52.33 47.60
C THR A 3 -5.14 51.93 46.67
N GLN A 4 -4.33 50.99 47.13
CA GLN A 4 -3.28 50.31 46.37
C GLN A 4 -3.88 49.66 45.11
N ASN A 5 -3.28 49.93 43.96
CA ASN A 5 -3.50 49.16 42.73
C ASN A 5 -2.26 48.29 42.52
N GLU A 6 -2.24 47.12 43.17
CA GLU A 6 -1.32 46.05 42.81
C GLU A 6 -1.85 45.39 41.52
N LEU A 7 -1.16 45.66 40.42
CA LEU A 7 -1.29 44.92 39.18
C LEU A 7 -0.81 43.49 39.41
N LYS A 8 -1.76 42.56 39.55
CA LYS A 8 -1.52 41.13 39.41
C LYS A 8 -0.93 40.87 38.02
N THR A 9 0.37 40.59 37.97
CA THR A 9 1.00 39.90 36.85
C THR A 9 0.31 38.54 36.68
N GLN A 10 -0.57 38.43 35.69
CA GLN A 10 -1.06 37.13 35.23
C GLN A 10 0.11 36.42 34.54
N ASP A 11 0.60 35.40 35.23
CA ASP A 11 1.52 34.40 34.70
C ASP A 11 0.83 33.71 33.51
N THR A 12 1.10 34.20 32.31
CA THR A 12 0.56 33.62 31.08
C THR A 12 1.51 32.51 30.68
N SER A 13 1.42 31.36 31.36
CA SER A 13 2.03 30.14 30.84
C SER A 13 1.51 29.97 29.41
N ILE A 14 2.40 30.09 28.42
CA ILE A 14 2.05 29.88 27.01
C ILE A 14 1.47 28.47 26.93
N GLN A 15 0.14 28.38 26.87
CA GLN A 15 -0.51 27.09 26.67
C GLN A 15 -0.12 26.63 25.27
N ALA A 16 0.68 25.56 25.20
CA ALA A 16 1.07 24.96 23.94
C ALA A 16 -0.17 24.78 23.05
N THR A 17 -0.06 25.20 21.80
CA THR A 17 -1.08 25.08 20.76
C THR A 17 -1.43 23.60 20.53
N GLN A 18 -2.58 23.32 19.90
CA GLN A 18 -2.99 21.94 19.65
C GLN A 18 -2.02 21.19 18.72
N SER A 19 -1.39 21.90 17.78
CA SER A 19 -0.33 21.35 16.93
C SER A 19 0.96 21.05 17.69
N GLU A 20 1.38 21.92 18.61
CA GLU A 20 2.53 21.66 19.49
C GLU A 20 2.29 20.47 20.43
N ARG A 21 1.05 20.34 20.95
CA ARG A 21 0.64 19.16 21.74
C ARG A 21 0.66 17.89 20.89
N PHE A 22 0.18 17.95 19.65
CA PHE A 22 0.26 16.85 18.72
C PHE A 22 1.71 16.43 18.49
N LEU A 23 2.60 17.38 18.17
CA LEU A 23 4.02 17.11 17.96
C LEU A 23 4.66 16.43 19.17
N LYS A 24 4.45 16.99 20.36
CA LYS A 24 4.98 16.41 21.61
C LYS A 24 4.44 15.01 21.88
N ASN A 25 3.16 14.77 21.58
CA ASN A 25 2.55 13.45 21.71
C ASN A 25 3.17 12.45 20.72
N VAL A 26 3.40 12.87 19.47
CA VAL A 26 4.06 12.04 18.45
C VAL A 26 5.48 11.68 18.88
N GLU A 27 6.27 12.65 19.33
CA GLU A 27 7.64 12.42 19.83
C GLU A 27 7.66 11.48 21.04
N THR A 28 6.78 11.70 22.02
CA THR A 28 6.70 10.89 23.24
C THR A 28 6.28 9.46 22.93
N GLN A 29 5.25 9.30 22.09
CA GLN A 29 4.72 7.99 21.74
C GLN A 29 5.71 7.19 20.89
N PHE A 30 6.37 7.84 19.93
CA PHE A 30 7.40 7.20 19.13
C PHE A 30 8.61 6.79 20.00
N ALA A 31 9.09 7.66 20.88
CA ALA A 31 10.20 7.34 21.78
C ALA A 31 9.88 6.16 22.71
N ALA A 32 8.63 6.06 23.17
CA ALA A 32 8.18 4.95 24.01
C ALA A 32 8.19 3.60 23.26
N GLU A 33 8.00 3.60 21.94
CA GLU A 33 7.89 2.37 21.13
C GLU A 33 9.21 1.99 20.44
N ALA A 34 9.94 2.98 19.93
CA ALA A 34 11.21 2.77 19.26
C ALA A 34 12.40 2.68 20.25
N GLY A 35 12.20 3.04 21.52
CA GLY A 35 13.23 2.98 22.56
C GLY A 35 14.37 3.98 22.38
N ALA A 36 14.24 4.95 21.46
CA ALA A 36 15.24 5.97 21.18
C ALA A 36 14.59 7.36 21.18
N PRO A 37 15.23 8.37 21.82
CA PRO A 37 14.76 9.74 21.74
C PRO A 37 14.92 10.23 20.30
N MET A 38 13.80 10.57 19.67
CA MET A 38 13.78 11.23 18.37
C MET A 38 13.48 12.70 18.58
N ALA A 39 14.32 13.56 18.01
CA ALA A 39 14.05 14.99 17.91
C ALA A 39 13.86 15.34 16.43
N PHE A 40 12.72 15.92 16.10
CA PHE A 40 12.49 16.41 14.75
C PHE A 40 13.38 17.62 14.46
N SER A 41 13.92 17.67 13.24
CA SER A 41 14.45 18.90 12.66
C SER A 41 13.33 19.95 12.51
N ASP A 42 13.69 21.22 12.36
CA ASP A 42 12.67 22.28 12.21
C ASP A 42 11.79 22.08 10.97
N TYR A 43 12.38 21.53 9.90
CA TYR A 43 11.63 21.14 8.71
C TYR A 43 10.61 20.03 9.00
N GLU A 44 11.02 18.96 9.68
CA GLU A 44 10.14 17.86 10.06
C GLU A 44 9.02 18.30 11.02
N LYS A 45 9.31 19.26 11.92
CA LYS A 45 8.26 19.87 12.77
C LYS A 45 7.21 20.58 11.93
N THR A 46 7.61 21.32 10.91
CA THR A 46 6.67 21.97 9.98
C THR A 46 5.81 20.92 9.25
N LEU A 47 6.40 19.84 8.75
CA LEU A 47 5.65 18.76 8.10
C LEU A 47 4.66 18.07 9.06
N ALA A 48 5.06 17.83 10.31
CA ALA A 48 4.18 17.27 11.33
C ALA A 48 3.01 18.22 11.68
N GLN A 49 3.25 19.54 11.71
CA GLN A 49 2.20 20.54 11.89
C GLN A 49 1.23 20.55 10.70
N HIS A 50 1.75 20.48 9.48
CA HIS A 50 0.95 20.37 8.25
C HIS A 50 0.07 19.11 8.27
N LEU A 51 0.63 17.97 8.71
CA LEU A 51 -0.10 16.74 8.90
C LEU A 51 -1.22 16.88 9.94
N PHE A 52 -0.95 17.51 11.09
CA PHE A 52 -1.97 17.80 12.09
C PHE A 52 -3.14 18.60 11.50
N LEU A 53 -2.85 19.69 10.79
CA LEU A 53 -3.88 20.54 10.18
C LEU A 53 -4.72 19.75 9.18
N LYS A 54 -4.08 18.92 8.35
CA LYS A 54 -4.78 18.08 7.38
C LYS A 54 -5.70 17.06 8.06
N VAL A 55 -5.20 16.37 9.09
CA VAL A 55 -5.99 15.39 9.85
C VAL A 55 -7.16 16.05 10.57
N ASP A 56 -6.94 17.21 11.19
CA ASP A 56 -7.99 17.96 11.90
C ASP A 56 -9.13 18.34 10.96
N ASN A 57 -8.80 18.83 9.76
CA ASN A 57 -9.79 19.13 8.72
C ASN A 57 -10.55 17.88 8.26
N VAL A 58 -9.85 16.76 8.03
CA VAL A 58 -10.48 15.49 7.65
C VAL A 58 -11.46 15.00 8.73
N LEU A 59 -11.07 15.07 10.01
CA LEU A 59 -11.94 14.67 11.11
C LEU A 59 -13.20 15.56 11.20
N LYS A 60 -13.05 16.88 11.06
CA LYS A 60 -14.16 17.84 11.02
C LYS A 60 -15.11 17.60 9.84
N ASP A 61 -14.57 17.32 8.67
CA ASP A 61 -15.37 17.04 7.47
C ASP A 61 -16.15 15.73 7.63
N MET A 62 -15.50 14.69 8.17
CA MET A 62 -16.13 13.40 8.42
C MET A 62 -17.18 13.48 9.53
N GLU A 63 -16.94 14.25 10.59
CA GLU A 63 -17.92 14.52 11.63
C GLU A 63 -19.13 15.28 11.08
N THR A 64 -18.90 16.29 10.24
CA THR A 64 -19.97 17.02 9.56
C THR A 64 -20.83 16.07 8.71
N LYS A 65 -20.19 15.18 7.94
CA LYS A 65 -20.89 14.13 7.16
C LYS A 65 -21.68 13.17 8.04
N ARG A 66 -21.14 12.79 9.20
CA ARG A 66 -21.80 11.91 10.18
C ARG A 66 -23.04 12.56 10.77
N LEU A 67 -22.97 13.84 11.14
CA LEU A 67 -24.07 14.61 11.73
C LEU A 67 -25.18 14.91 10.72
N ASN A 68 -24.83 15.11 9.45
CA ASN A 68 -25.79 15.35 8.37
C ASN A 68 -26.48 14.07 7.85
N ALA A 69 -26.02 12.89 8.27
CA ALA A 69 -26.65 11.63 7.91
C ALA A 69 -28.01 11.48 8.61
N THR A 70 -28.99 10.86 7.94
CA THR A 70 -30.35 10.61 8.50
C THR A 70 -30.31 9.88 9.85
N LYS A 71 -29.29 9.04 10.06
CA LYS A 71 -28.95 8.45 11.35
C LYS A 71 -27.43 8.56 11.54
N PRO A 72 -26.95 9.32 12.54
CA PRO A 72 -25.53 9.36 12.84
C PRO A 72 -25.02 7.96 13.18
N TYR A 73 -24.00 7.52 12.46
CA TYR A 73 -23.40 6.19 12.59
C TYR A 73 -22.05 6.28 13.30
N GLY A 74 -21.63 5.19 13.94
CA GLY A 74 -20.31 5.10 14.56
C GLY A 74 -20.07 6.09 15.71
N GLN A 75 -18.81 6.20 16.13
CA GLN A 75 -18.38 7.17 17.12
C GLN A 75 -18.13 8.56 16.49
N PRO A 76 -18.11 9.65 17.27
CA PRO A 76 -17.71 10.95 16.75
C PRO A 76 -16.27 10.95 16.20
N PHE A 77 -16.04 11.59 15.06
CA PHE A 77 -14.70 11.76 14.48
C PHE A 77 -13.96 12.90 15.21
N THR A 78 -13.42 12.57 16.38
CA THR A 78 -12.67 13.51 17.24
C THR A 78 -11.33 12.92 17.62
N TRP A 79 -10.36 13.77 17.97
CA TRP A 79 -9.03 13.35 18.42
C TRP A 79 -9.05 12.37 19.59
N GLN A 80 -10.06 12.44 20.47
CA GLN A 80 -10.21 11.50 21.59
C GLN A 80 -10.48 10.06 21.12
N ASN A 81 -11.18 9.91 20.00
CA ASN A 81 -11.53 8.62 19.41
C ASN A 81 -10.49 8.13 18.40
N VAL A 82 -9.37 8.83 18.23
CA VAL A 82 -8.29 8.41 17.32
C VAL A 82 -7.26 7.55 18.06
N ASN A 83 -6.77 6.51 17.39
CA ASN A 83 -5.64 5.72 17.84
C ASN A 83 -4.33 6.52 17.68
N MET A 84 -4.00 7.30 18.70
CA MET A 84 -2.79 8.12 18.71
C MET A 84 -1.50 7.30 18.65
N ARG A 85 -1.53 6.05 19.11
CA ARG A 85 -0.40 5.13 19.06
C ARG A 85 0.04 4.91 17.61
N LYS A 86 -0.87 4.33 16.83
CA LYS A 86 -0.66 4.04 15.42
C LYS A 86 -0.38 5.32 14.62
N LEU A 87 -1.17 6.37 14.84
CA LEU A 87 -0.99 7.63 14.13
C LEU A 87 0.42 8.23 14.34
N SER A 88 0.96 8.12 15.55
CA SER A 88 2.28 8.69 15.85
C SER A 88 3.40 7.95 15.11
N LEU A 89 3.35 6.61 15.08
CA LEU A 89 4.28 5.80 14.29
C LEU A 89 4.19 6.14 12.79
N ASP A 90 2.96 6.12 12.26
CA ASP A 90 2.72 6.42 10.85
C ASP A 90 3.24 7.83 10.50
N ALA A 91 2.91 8.83 11.33
CA ALA A 91 3.31 10.22 11.12
C ALA A 91 4.82 10.40 11.07
N VAL A 92 5.58 9.81 11.99
CA VAL A 92 7.05 9.91 12.03
C VAL A 92 7.65 9.44 10.72
N HIS A 93 7.25 8.25 10.24
CA HIS A 93 7.83 7.70 9.03
C HIS A 93 7.48 8.50 7.78
N ARG A 94 6.27 9.07 7.66
CA ARG A 94 5.94 9.96 6.53
C ARG A 94 6.74 11.27 6.58
N VAL A 95 6.85 11.86 7.76
CA VAL A 95 7.58 13.12 7.99
C VAL A 95 9.07 12.94 7.68
N GLN A 96 9.66 11.81 8.09
CA GLN A 96 11.06 11.48 7.78
C GLN A 96 11.33 11.25 6.30
N LEU A 97 10.32 10.88 5.52
CA LEU A 97 10.40 10.80 4.06
C LEU A 97 10.16 12.16 3.36
N GLY A 98 10.00 13.24 4.11
CA GLY A 98 9.75 14.58 3.57
C GLY A 98 8.33 14.77 3.02
N LEU A 99 7.39 13.90 3.37
CA LEU A 99 6.03 13.97 2.85
C LEU A 99 5.20 15.04 3.58
N ASP A 100 4.74 16.02 2.82
CA ASP A 100 3.85 17.08 3.30
C ASP A 100 2.36 16.78 3.04
N ALA A 101 1.53 16.75 4.08
CA ALA A 101 0.10 16.47 3.95
C ALA A 101 -0.75 17.59 3.33
N LEU A 102 -0.23 18.82 3.25
CA LEU A 102 -0.92 19.95 2.60
C LEU A 102 -0.65 20.00 1.09
N VAL A 103 0.42 19.36 0.62
CA VAL A 103 0.67 19.24 -0.82
C VAL A 103 -0.33 18.24 -1.42
N PRO A 104 -1.04 18.61 -2.50
CA PRO A 104 -2.00 17.72 -3.14
C PRO A 104 -1.37 16.38 -3.53
N ASN A 105 -2.05 15.27 -3.21
CA ASN A 105 -1.62 13.91 -3.52
C ASN A 105 -0.27 13.47 -2.91
N HIS A 106 0.18 14.12 -1.84
CA HIS A 106 1.26 13.59 -1.01
C HIS A 106 0.74 12.59 0.03
N ILE A 107 -0.12 13.03 0.94
CA ILE A 107 -0.72 12.18 1.99
C ILE A 107 -2.22 12.37 2.03
N HIS A 108 -2.95 11.25 2.09
CA HIS A 108 -4.40 11.19 2.27
C HIS A 108 -4.73 10.49 3.59
N PRO A 109 -5.04 11.23 4.67
CA PRO A 109 -5.52 10.63 5.91
C PRO A 109 -6.92 10.04 5.71
N VAL A 110 -7.06 8.73 5.91
CA VAL A 110 -8.34 8.02 5.80
C VAL A 110 -8.70 7.37 7.14
N PRO A 111 -9.68 7.91 7.89
CA PRO A 111 -10.14 7.30 9.13
C PRO A 111 -10.92 6.02 8.85
N TYR A 112 -10.62 4.95 9.58
CA TYR A 112 -11.42 3.73 9.58
C TYR A 112 -11.61 3.22 11.02
N PHE A 113 -12.79 2.69 11.31
CA PHE A 113 -13.14 2.29 12.67
C PHE A 113 -12.56 0.91 13.01
N ASN A 114 -11.67 0.86 13.99
CA ASN A 114 -11.14 -0.38 14.52
C ASN A 114 -12.03 -0.88 15.67
N LYS A 115 -12.86 -1.88 15.36
CA LYS A 115 -13.81 -2.47 16.33
C LYS A 115 -13.13 -3.08 17.57
N ARG A 116 -11.89 -3.56 17.44
CA ARG A 116 -11.17 -4.22 18.55
C ARG A 116 -10.71 -3.21 19.59
N GLU A 117 -10.15 -2.08 19.13
CA GLU A 117 -9.68 -1.02 20.02
C GLU A 117 -10.78 0.00 20.37
N GLY A 118 -11.92 -0.04 19.66
CA GLY A 118 -13.02 0.91 19.83
C GLY A 118 -12.64 2.34 19.44
N LYS A 119 -11.63 2.50 18.58
CA LYS A 119 -11.06 3.78 18.12
C LYS A 119 -10.92 3.81 16.60
N TYR A 120 -10.76 5.00 16.04
CA TYR A 120 -10.41 5.23 14.65
C TYR A 120 -8.90 5.10 14.46
N ASP A 121 -8.51 4.18 13.58
CA ASP A 121 -7.18 4.20 13.00
C ASP A 121 -7.19 5.15 11.80
N LEU A 122 -6.11 5.91 11.63
CA LEU A 122 -5.91 6.77 10.45
C LEU A 122 -4.91 6.09 9.52
N ASP A 123 -5.38 5.69 8.34
CA ASP A 123 -4.50 5.30 7.24
C ASP A 123 -3.90 6.55 6.60
N LEU A 124 -2.62 6.82 6.85
CA LEU A 124 -1.87 7.90 6.20
C LEU A 124 -1.39 7.44 4.82
N ARG A 125 -2.34 7.29 3.89
CA ARG A 125 -2.08 6.74 2.56
C ARG A 125 -1.24 7.69 1.73
N VAL A 126 -0.19 7.18 1.11
CA VAL A 126 0.66 7.99 0.24
C VAL A 126 0.01 8.10 -1.14
N GLY A 127 -0.15 9.33 -1.62
CA GLY A 127 -0.63 9.57 -2.98
C GLY A 127 0.48 9.38 -4.02
N TYR A 128 0.12 9.33 -5.30
CA TYR A 128 1.10 9.05 -6.36
C TYR A 128 2.14 10.16 -6.53
N VAL A 129 1.80 11.41 -6.19
CA VAL A 129 2.76 12.53 -6.20
C VAL A 129 3.74 12.38 -5.04
N GLY A 130 3.25 12.08 -3.84
CA GLY A 130 4.12 11.78 -2.69
C GLY A 130 5.04 10.60 -2.97
N LYS A 131 4.51 9.55 -3.59
CA LYS A 131 5.28 8.35 -3.98
C LYS A 131 6.38 8.67 -4.98
N ALA A 132 6.09 9.49 -5.99
CA ALA A 132 7.10 9.96 -6.91
C ALA A 132 8.17 10.81 -6.19
N TYR A 133 7.75 11.72 -5.31
CA TYR A 133 8.64 12.64 -4.59
C TYR A 133 9.70 11.90 -3.77
N TYR A 134 9.29 11.06 -2.80
CA TYR A 134 10.28 10.44 -1.92
C TYR A 134 11.18 9.45 -2.67
N ARG A 135 10.65 8.75 -3.69
CA ARG A 135 11.43 7.80 -4.49
C ARG A 135 12.46 8.48 -5.39
N GLN A 136 12.14 9.65 -5.95
CA GLN A 136 13.10 10.43 -6.72
C GLN A 136 14.24 10.94 -5.84
N GLN A 137 13.95 11.40 -4.61
CA GLN A 137 15.00 11.90 -3.70
C GLN A 137 16.00 10.82 -3.27
N VAL A 138 15.52 9.59 -3.07
CA VAL A 138 16.38 8.46 -2.68
C VAL A 138 16.93 7.69 -3.86
N ALA A 139 16.71 8.12 -5.10
CA ALA A 139 17.23 7.43 -6.27
C ALA A 139 18.78 7.48 -6.30
N VAL A 140 19.41 6.39 -6.74
CA VAL A 140 20.87 6.31 -6.96
C VAL A 140 21.28 7.41 -7.95
N ASP A 141 20.71 7.35 -9.14
CA ASP A 141 20.75 8.41 -10.15
C ASP A 141 19.46 9.22 -10.04
N VAL A 142 19.55 10.48 -9.62
CA VAL A 142 18.37 11.35 -9.50
C VAL A 142 18.03 11.86 -10.90
N PRO A 143 16.79 11.63 -11.40
CA PRO A 143 16.38 12.22 -12.66
C PRO A 143 16.29 13.74 -12.53
N VAL A 144 16.73 14.44 -13.58
CA VAL A 144 16.59 15.90 -13.72
C VAL A 144 15.14 16.26 -13.98
N ASP A 145 14.44 15.43 -14.75
CA ASP A 145 13.02 15.60 -15.05
C ASP A 145 12.35 14.24 -15.24
N VAL A 146 11.05 14.19 -14.96
CA VAL A 146 10.23 13.01 -15.20
C VAL A 146 8.93 13.43 -15.88
N ILE A 147 8.78 12.98 -17.12
CA ILE A 147 7.61 13.27 -17.95
C ILE A 147 6.66 12.09 -17.86
N TYR A 148 5.36 12.35 -17.69
CA TYR A 148 4.31 11.33 -17.72
C TYR A 148 3.23 11.77 -18.72
N GLU A 149 2.93 10.93 -19.70
CA GLU A 149 1.93 11.23 -20.71
C GLU A 149 1.02 10.03 -20.98
N LEU A 150 -0.27 10.29 -21.10
CA LEU A 150 -1.24 9.32 -21.61
C LEU A 150 -1.32 9.47 -23.13
N VAL A 151 -1.34 8.33 -23.81
CA VAL A 151 -1.42 8.24 -25.27
C VAL A 151 -2.84 7.86 -25.64
N TYR A 152 -3.45 8.70 -26.46
CA TYR A 152 -4.81 8.54 -26.96
C TYR A 152 -4.81 8.10 -28.42
N SER A 153 -5.94 7.57 -28.89
CA SER A 153 -6.08 6.97 -30.22
C SER A 153 -5.78 7.92 -31.39
N THR A 154 -5.90 9.24 -31.20
CA THR A 154 -5.61 10.24 -32.24
C THR A 154 -4.19 10.81 -32.15
N ASP A 155 -3.46 10.55 -31.07
CA ASP A 155 -2.10 11.03 -30.90
C ASP A 155 -1.14 10.22 -31.79
N LYS A 156 -0.05 10.86 -32.20
CA LYS A 156 1.08 10.15 -32.83
C LYS A 156 2.18 9.97 -31.80
N PHE A 157 2.50 8.72 -31.51
CA PHE A 157 3.58 8.36 -30.60
C PHE A 157 4.54 7.40 -31.29
N ILE A 158 5.82 7.78 -31.38
CA ILE A 158 6.88 6.97 -31.97
C ILE A 158 7.99 6.80 -30.92
N PRO A 159 8.14 5.59 -30.34
CA PRO A 159 9.21 5.32 -29.39
C PRO A 159 10.54 5.09 -30.13
N LEU A 160 11.58 5.82 -29.74
CA LEU A 160 12.93 5.69 -30.29
C LEU A 160 13.82 4.97 -29.27
N LYS A 161 13.81 3.64 -29.35
CA LYS A 161 14.57 2.80 -28.42
C LYS A 161 16.07 2.82 -28.72
N LYS A 162 16.85 2.51 -27.67
CA LYS A 162 18.29 2.34 -27.78
C LYS A 162 18.56 1.19 -28.73
N SER A 163 19.39 1.45 -29.73
CA SER A 163 19.73 0.50 -30.77
C SER A 163 21.17 0.72 -31.20
N PHE A 164 21.66 -0.10 -32.13
CA PHE A 164 23.00 0.11 -32.67
C PHE A 164 23.17 1.50 -33.30
N SER A 165 22.12 2.05 -33.94
CA SER A 165 22.13 3.36 -34.57
C SER A 165 21.64 4.50 -33.66
N ASN A 166 21.09 4.19 -32.48
CA ASN A 166 20.55 5.17 -31.55
C ASN A 166 21.13 4.95 -30.14
N ALA A 167 22.05 5.82 -29.72
CA ALA A 167 22.77 5.67 -28.46
C ALA A 167 21.90 5.93 -27.20
N THR A 168 20.82 6.69 -27.35
CA THR A 168 19.98 7.22 -26.27
C THR A 168 18.52 6.90 -26.54
N GLU A 169 17.76 6.47 -25.53
CA GLU A 169 16.31 6.34 -25.69
C GLU A 169 15.64 7.71 -25.78
N SER A 170 14.69 7.87 -26.68
CA SER A 170 13.88 9.09 -26.82
C SER A 170 12.51 8.75 -27.42
N TYR A 171 11.71 9.76 -27.74
CA TYR A 171 10.40 9.59 -28.36
C TYR A 171 10.02 10.81 -29.20
N GLU A 172 9.14 10.60 -30.18
CA GLU A 172 8.38 11.67 -30.83
C GLU A 172 6.92 11.57 -30.39
N PHE A 173 6.34 12.69 -29.97
CA PHE A 173 4.95 12.75 -29.53
C PHE A 173 4.26 14.00 -30.07
N GLU A 174 3.16 13.79 -30.79
CA GLU A 174 2.35 14.86 -31.40
C GLU A 174 0.88 14.65 -31.05
N ILE A 175 0.28 15.65 -30.41
CA ILE A 175 -1.17 15.71 -30.16
C ILE A 175 -1.81 16.38 -31.37
N THR A 176 -2.48 15.59 -32.20
CA THR A 176 -3.09 16.09 -33.44
C THR A 176 -4.40 16.84 -33.21
N ASN A 177 -5.19 16.39 -32.23
CA ASN A 177 -6.47 16.99 -31.86
C ASN A 177 -6.56 17.20 -30.33
N PRO A 178 -6.15 18.36 -29.81
CA PRO A 178 -6.01 18.56 -28.37
C PRO A 178 -7.33 18.59 -27.60
N PHE A 179 -8.46 18.89 -28.25
CA PHE A 179 -9.78 18.97 -27.59
C PHE A 179 -10.62 17.71 -27.74
N ASP A 180 -10.23 16.80 -28.64
CA ASP A 180 -10.87 15.51 -28.84
C ASP A 180 -9.81 14.47 -29.21
N ARG A 181 -9.12 13.99 -28.17
CA ARG A 181 -7.99 13.06 -28.32
C ARG A 181 -8.45 11.61 -28.54
N GLY A 182 -9.73 11.31 -28.34
CA GLY A 182 -10.31 9.96 -28.43
C GLY A 182 -10.14 9.14 -27.15
N GLU A 183 -9.96 7.82 -27.30
CA GLU A 183 -9.82 6.88 -26.20
C GLU A 183 -8.36 6.69 -25.78
N ILE A 184 -8.11 6.41 -24.50
CA ILE A 184 -6.76 6.11 -24.01
C ILE A 184 -6.36 4.71 -24.49
N ILE A 185 -5.22 4.61 -25.16
CA ILE A 185 -4.67 3.34 -25.68
C ILE A 185 -3.38 2.92 -24.97
N GLY A 186 -2.82 3.79 -24.13
CA GLY A 186 -1.62 3.54 -23.35
C GLY A 186 -1.10 4.79 -22.68
N GLY A 187 0.13 4.72 -22.19
CA GLY A 187 0.86 5.85 -21.65
C GLY A 187 2.35 5.59 -21.66
N PHE A 188 3.14 6.64 -21.52
CA PHE A 188 4.57 6.53 -21.34
C PHE A 188 5.07 7.47 -20.24
N GLY A 189 6.14 7.05 -19.58
CA GLY A 189 6.95 7.92 -18.75
C GLY A 189 8.35 8.01 -19.32
N TYR A 190 8.98 9.16 -19.18
CA TYR A 190 10.34 9.40 -19.64
C TYR A 190 11.17 9.97 -18.50
N LEU A 191 12.21 9.23 -18.13
CA LEU A 191 13.17 9.63 -17.11
C LEU A 191 14.34 10.33 -17.81
N VAL A 192 14.52 11.61 -17.49
CA VAL A 192 15.63 12.43 -17.99
C VAL A 192 16.71 12.48 -16.92
N TYR A 193 17.94 12.13 -17.29
CA TYR A 193 19.10 12.22 -16.40
C TYR A 193 20.11 13.23 -16.94
N GLU A 194 21.06 13.64 -16.08
CA GLU A 194 22.17 14.49 -16.52
C GLU A 194 23.01 13.82 -17.63
N ASP A 195 23.23 12.51 -17.52
CA ASP A 195 23.77 11.71 -18.62
C ASP A 195 22.61 11.19 -19.48
N GLU A 196 22.43 11.81 -20.64
CA GLU A 196 21.37 11.45 -21.59
C GLU A 196 21.39 9.97 -21.99
N ARG A 197 22.54 9.28 -21.92
CA ARG A 197 22.63 7.85 -22.25
C ARG A 197 21.88 6.94 -21.27
N LYS A 198 21.55 7.47 -20.09
CA LYS A 198 20.72 6.82 -19.06
C LYS A 198 19.24 7.11 -19.23
N ASN A 199 18.86 8.04 -20.12
CA ASN A 199 17.46 8.35 -20.36
C ASN A 199 16.69 7.08 -20.69
N THR A 200 15.54 6.95 -20.07
CA THR A 200 14.77 5.71 -20.10
C THR A 200 13.33 6.01 -20.46
N LEU A 201 12.85 5.43 -21.56
CA LEU A 201 11.46 5.49 -21.97
C LEU A 201 10.71 4.26 -21.44
N ILE A 202 9.70 4.49 -20.61
CA ILE A 202 8.89 3.44 -19.97
C ILE A 202 7.52 3.50 -20.61
N MET A 203 7.09 2.44 -21.28
CA MET A 203 5.78 2.37 -21.92
C MET A 203 4.85 1.47 -21.10
N VAL A 204 3.60 1.88 -20.98
CA VAL A 204 2.53 1.15 -20.29
C VAL A 204 1.39 0.98 -21.28
N SER A 205 1.04 -0.26 -21.57
CA SER A 205 -0.03 -0.57 -22.53
C SER A 205 -1.42 -0.49 -21.87
N GLU A 206 -2.48 -0.37 -22.67
CA GLU A 206 -3.85 -0.52 -22.14
C GLU A 206 -4.07 -1.88 -21.45
N LYS A 207 -3.39 -2.94 -21.90
CA LYS A 207 -3.42 -4.24 -21.22
C LYS A 207 -2.83 -4.18 -19.81
N ASP A 208 -1.80 -3.38 -19.60
CA ASP A 208 -1.19 -3.19 -18.28
C ASP A 208 -2.12 -2.39 -17.36
N PHE A 209 -2.81 -1.39 -17.89
CA PHE A 209 -3.84 -0.65 -17.15
C PHE A 209 -5.00 -1.57 -16.75
N GLU A 210 -5.49 -2.38 -17.68
CA GLU A 210 -6.56 -3.34 -17.39
C GLU A 210 -6.12 -4.40 -16.38
N LYS A 211 -4.85 -4.83 -16.40
CA LYS A 211 -4.30 -5.70 -15.35
C LYS A 211 -4.34 -5.01 -13.98
N SER A 212 -3.95 -3.74 -13.91
CA SER A 212 -4.02 -2.95 -12.67
C SER A 212 -5.46 -2.67 -12.22
N ARG A 213 -6.41 -2.54 -13.15
CA ARG A 213 -7.85 -2.45 -12.88
C ARG A 213 -8.40 -3.73 -12.29
N LYS A 214 -8.07 -4.89 -12.87
CA LYS A 214 -8.48 -6.22 -12.37
C LYS A 214 -7.88 -6.57 -11.02
N ALA A 215 -6.66 -6.09 -10.76
CA ALA A 215 -6.04 -6.21 -9.44
C ALA A 215 -6.64 -5.24 -8.40
N ALA A 216 -7.36 -4.21 -8.85
CA ALA A 216 -8.04 -3.30 -7.94
C ALA A 216 -9.32 -3.94 -7.40
N GLN A 217 -9.63 -3.62 -6.15
CA GLN A 217 -10.70 -4.26 -5.39
C GLN A 217 -12.10 -3.86 -5.85
N SER A 218 -12.24 -2.63 -6.35
CA SER A 218 -13.50 -2.10 -6.82
C SER A 218 -13.34 -1.44 -8.18
N ASP A 219 -14.19 -1.88 -9.11
CA ASP A 219 -14.32 -1.25 -10.41
C ASP A 219 -15.02 0.12 -10.33
N THR A 220 -15.74 0.38 -9.25
CA THR A 220 -16.53 1.62 -9.12
C THR A 220 -15.66 2.87 -9.21
N PHE A 221 -14.45 2.84 -8.63
CA PHE A 221 -13.55 3.98 -8.70
C PHE A 221 -12.91 4.11 -10.09
N TRP A 222 -12.48 3.01 -10.70
CA TRP A 222 -11.94 2.99 -12.06
C TRP A 222 -12.94 3.46 -13.11
N SER A 223 -14.20 3.05 -12.97
CA SER A 223 -15.27 3.45 -13.88
C SER A 223 -15.69 4.92 -13.72
N LYS A 224 -15.59 5.48 -12.50
CA LYS A 224 -15.87 6.92 -12.26
C LYS A 224 -14.71 7.83 -12.65
N HIS A 225 -13.48 7.34 -12.48
CA HIS A 225 -12.24 8.12 -12.64
C HIS A 225 -11.24 7.43 -13.59
N PRO A 226 -11.63 7.10 -14.84
CA PRO A 226 -10.85 6.25 -15.72
C PRO A 226 -9.50 6.85 -16.15
N VAL A 227 -9.44 8.17 -16.33
CA VAL A 227 -8.22 8.90 -16.72
C VAL A 227 -7.24 8.95 -15.55
N GLU A 228 -7.73 9.36 -14.37
CA GLU A 228 -6.93 9.53 -13.16
C GLU A 228 -6.32 8.20 -12.70
N MET A 229 -7.06 7.09 -12.84
CA MET A 229 -6.55 5.77 -12.46
C MET A 229 -5.48 5.23 -13.41
N ARG A 230 -5.60 5.49 -14.71
CA ARG A 230 -4.53 5.18 -15.69
C ARG A 230 -3.30 6.04 -15.43
N PHE A 231 -3.48 7.35 -15.20
CA PHE A 231 -2.37 8.24 -14.87
C PHE A 231 -1.65 7.83 -13.58
N LYS A 232 -2.40 7.53 -12.50
CA LYS A 232 -1.83 7.00 -11.26
C LYS A 232 -1.01 5.73 -11.51
N THR A 233 -1.57 4.81 -12.30
CA THR A 233 -0.89 3.55 -12.64
C THR A 233 0.41 3.83 -13.40
N LEU A 234 0.39 4.76 -14.36
CA LEU A 234 1.57 5.18 -15.11
C LEU A 234 2.66 5.71 -14.16
N VAL A 235 2.31 6.64 -13.27
CA VAL A 235 3.26 7.20 -12.28
C VAL A 235 3.89 6.10 -11.42
N HIS A 236 3.09 5.15 -10.94
CA HIS A 236 3.62 4.03 -10.16
C HIS A 236 4.59 3.18 -10.98
N ARG A 237 4.21 2.76 -12.19
CA ARG A 237 5.06 1.92 -13.04
C ARG A 237 6.37 2.57 -13.42
N VAL A 238 6.39 3.89 -13.58
CA VAL A 238 7.58 4.67 -13.91
C VAL A 238 8.47 4.82 -12.68
N THR A 239 7.89 5.20 -11.54
CA THR A 239 8.65 5.39 -10.29
C THR A 239 9.17 4.08 -9.70
N ASP A 240 8.53 2.94 -9.99
CA ASP A 240 9.04 1.60 -9.67
C ASP A 240 10.36 1.27 -10.39
N LYS A 241 10.73 2.01 -11.45
CA LYS A 241 12.01 1.83 -12.16
C LYS A 241 13.17 2.62 -11.55
N LEU A 242 12.90 3.52 -10.61
CA LEU A 242 13.95 4.23 -9.91
C LEU A 242 14.66 3.28 -8.95
N THR A 243 15.97 3.15 -9.12
CA THR A 243 16.79 2.34 -8.21
C THR A 243 17.04 3.14 -6.95
N VAL A 244 16.63 2.60 -5.80
CA VAL A 244 16.77 3.24 -4.50
C VAL A 244 18.20 3.08 -3.97
N ASP A 245 18.78 4.17 -3.49
CA ASP A 245 20.07 4.19 -2.80
C ASP A 245 19.88 3.95 -1.30
N PRO A 246 20.37 2.82 -0.75
CA PRO A 246 20.29 2.53 0.68
C PRO A 246 20.98 3.56 1.57
N LYS A 247 21.90 4.38 1.04
CA LYS A 247 22.62 5.41 1.82
C LYS A 247 21.85 6.73 1.93
N LYS A 248 21.00 7.06 0.96
CA LYS A 248 20.19 8.28 0.95
C LYS A 248 18.88 8.13 1.71
N VAL A 249 18.51 6.89 2.02
CA VAL A 249 17.23 6.56 2.62
C VAL A 249 17.36 6.39 4.13
N ASN A 250 16.39 6.92 4.88
CA ASN A 250 16.09 6.36 6.19
C ASN A 250 15.45 4.99 5.95
N ALA A 251 16.28 3.95 5.89
CA ALA A 251 15.88 2.61 5.47
C ALA A 251 14.68 2.08 6.28
N THR A 252 14.61 2.42 7.56
CA THR A 252 13.49 2.07 8.43
C THR A 252 12.20 2.77 8.01
N ALA A 253 12.21 4.10 7.81
CA ALA A 253 11.02 4.84 7.39
C ALA A 253 10.53 4.43 6.00
N TYR A 254 11.45 4.23 5.07
CA TYR A 254 11.12 3.80 3.70
C TYR A 254 10.52 2.40 3.67
N ALA A 255 11.18 1.42 4.31
CA ALA A 255 10.67 0.06 4.38
C ALA A 255 9.31 0.01 5.09
N TYR A 256 9.13 0.80 6.14
CA TYR A 256 7.85 0.90 6.84
C TYR A 256 6.73 1.37 5.92
N VAL A 257 6.95 2.47 5.18
CA VAL A 257 5.92 3.06 4.30
C VAL A 257 5.63 2.16 3.11
N GLU A 258 6.65 1.58 2.45
CA GLU A 258 6.42 0.64 1.33
C GLU A 258 5.68 -0.62 1.79
N ASN A 259 6.13 -1.26 2.88
CA ASN A 259 5.48 -2.45 3.42
C ASN A 259 4.04 -2.16 3.85
N GLN A 260 3.79 -1.00 4.44
CA GLN A 260 2.43 -0.63 4.85
C GLN A 260 1.53 -0.38 3.64
N GLU A 261 2.01 0.21 2.56
CA GLU A 261 1.23 0.36 1.32
C GLU A 261 0.88 -1.02 0.72
N GLU A 262 1.84 -1.96 0.72
CA GLU A 262 1.62 -3.36 0.31
C GLU A 262 0.62 -4.07 1.25
N GLU A 263 0.83 -4.05 2.56
CA GLU A 263 -0.07 -4.66 3.54
C GLU A 263 -1.47 -4.04 3.47
N THR A 264 -1.56 -2.73 3.24
CA THR A 264 -2.84 -2.04 3.13
C THR A 264 -3.58 -2.45 1.85
N SER A 265 -2.86 -2.74 0.76
CA SER A 265 -3.47 -3.38 -0.41
C SER A 265 -3.99 -4.77 -0.06
N VAL A 266 -3.16 -5.65 0.53
CA VAL A 266 -3.53 -7.04 0.87
C VAL A 266 -4.65 -7.13 1.91
N ARG A 267 -4.57 -6.37 3.01
CA ARG A 267 -5.59 -6.40 4.09
C ARG A 267 -6.97 -5.96 3.60
N ARG A 268 -7.02 -5.08 2.59
CA ARG A 268 -8.29 -4.72 1.96
C ARG A 268 -8.79 -5.81 1.01
N GLU A 269 -7.90 -6.54 0.34
CA GLU A 269 -8.28 -7.71 -0.49
C GLU A 269 -8.94 -8.77 0.41
N ILE A 270 -8.39 -8.98 1.60
CA ILE A 270 -8.95 -9.90 2.59
C ILE A 270 -10.28 -9.37 3.13
N ASN A 271 -10.37 -8.12 3.59
CA ASN A 271 -11.60 -7.60 4.22
C ASN A 271 -12.82 -7.55 3.27
N GLU A 272 -12.61 -7.38 1.96
CA GLU A 272 -13.70 -7.35 0.98
C GLU A 272 -14.07 -8.75 0.44
N ASN A 273 -13.15 -9.72 0.49
CA ASN A 273 -13.43 -11.12 0.13
C ASN A 273 -13.85 -11.99 1.32
N ALA A 274 -13.50 -11.60 2.56
CA ALA A 274 -13.87 -12.31 3.79
C ALA A 274 -15.38 -12.32 4.10
N ASN A 275 -16.20 -11.63 3.30
CA ASN A 275 -17.65 -11.65 3.38
C ASN A 275 -18.34 -12.11 2.08
N LYS A 276 -17.61 -12.71 1.11
CA LYS A 276 -18.21 -13.20 -0.15
C LYS A 276 -18.52 -14.69 -0.15
N ASP A 277 -17.78 -15.49 0.62
CA ASP A 277 -18.06 -16.92 0.77
C ASP A 277 -18.62 -17.21 2.16
N LEU A 278 -19.94 -17.09 2.30
CA LEU A 278 -20.64 -18.00 3.21
C LEU A 278 -20.52 -19.38 2.56
N LEU A 279 -19.63 -20.23 3.09
CA LEU A 279 -19.75 -21.66 2.88
C LEU A 279 -21.10 -22.07 3.46
N ASP A 280 -22.09 -22.20 2.59
CA ASP A 280 -23.42 -22.71 2.91
C ASP A 280 -23.28 -24.22 3.13
N VAL A 281 -22.84 -24.59 4.33
CA VAL A 281 -22.99 -25.96 4.79
C VAL A 281 -24.46 -26.09 5.18
N GLU A 282 -25.28 -26.57 4.26
CA GLU A 282 -26.65 -26.97 4.58
C GLU A 282 -26.60 -27.96 5.75
N PRO A 283 -27.22 -27.64 6.91
CA PRO A 283 -27.29 -28.58 8.01
C PRO A 283 -28.24 -29.70 7.59
N ASN A 284 -27.65 -30.83 7.19
CA ASN A 284 -28.40 -32.05 6.93
C ASN A 284 -29.19 -32.41 8.20
N GLN A 285 -30.52 -32.45 8.09
CA GLN A 285 -31.39 -32.74 9.22
C GLN A 285 -31.18 -34.19 9.68
N SER A 286 -30.49 -34.37 10.80
CA SER A 286 -30.50 -35.63 11.53
C SER A 286 -31.44 -35.56 12.73
N LYS A 287 -32.38 -36.51 12.80
CA LYS A 287 -33.05 -36.96 14.02
C LYS A 287 -32.71 -38.44 14.22
N PRO A 288 -32.68 -38.97 15.45
CA PRO A 288 -31.97 -38.50 16.65
C PRO A 288 -31.07 -39.64 17.21
N GLU A 289 -30.56 -39.46 18.45
CA GLU A 289 -29.75 -40.38 19.29
C GLU A 289 -28.22 -40.27 19.10
N GLN A 290 -27.37 -40.17 20.13
CA GLN A 290 -27.51 -40.22 21.59
C GLN A 290 -26.35 -39.44 22.24
N THR A 291 -26.65 -38.95 23.44
CA THR A 291 -25.86 -38.41 24.56
C THR A 291 -24.33 -38.56 24.63
N GLU A 292 -23.74 -37.43 25.01
CA GLU A 292 -22.74 -37.21 26.08
C GLU A 292 -21.23 -37.28 25.78
N THR A 293 -20.70 -36.05 25.65
CA THR A 293 -19.50 -35.45 26.28
C THR A 293 -18.16 -36.18 26.20
N TYR A 294 -17.19 -35.51 25.57
CA TYR A 294 -15.79 -35.59 25.98
C TYR A 294 -15.18 -34.19 26.13
N THR A 295 -14.53 -34.01 27.27
CA THR A 295 -13.73 -32.88 27.72
C THR A 295 -12.32 -32.87 27.09
N ASP A 296 -11.70 -31.70 27.19
CA ASP A 296 -10.41 -31.23 26.66
C ASP A 296 -9.15 -32.12 26.77
N ALA A 297 -8.18 -31.72 25.91
CA ALA A 297 -6.73 -31.98 25.93
C ALA A 297 -6.31 -33.40 25.46
N GLU A 298 -5.21 -33.66 24.75
CA GLU A 298 -3.94 -32.96 24.55
C GLU A 298 -3.19 -33.64 23.36
N TYR A 299 -2.18 -32.96 22.80
CA TYR A 299 -1.13 -33.38 21.85
C TYR A 299 -0.89 -34.88 21.60
N VAL A 300 -0.69 -35.30 20.34
CA VAL A 300 0.35 -36.29 19.98
C VAL A 300 0.99 -36.02 18.60
N GLU A 301 2.31 -36.05 18.63
CA GLU A 301 3.36 -35.95 17.62
C GLU A 301 3.31 -37.10 16.59
N ALA A 302 3.82 -36.88 15.37
CA ALA A 302 3.91 -37.92 14.34
C ALA A 302 4.99 -38.96 14.69
N GLU A 303 4.62 -40.24 14.72
CA GLU A 303 5.54 -41.34 15.02
C GLU A 303 6.41 -41.77 13.80
N PRO A 304 7.64 -42.28 14.06
CA PRO A 304 8.65 -42.58 13.05
C PRO A 304 8.47 -43.93 12.33
N VAL A 305 8.97 -44.00 11.09
CA VAL A 305 9.00 -45.21 10.24
C VAL A 305 10.05 -46.20 10.73
N THR A 306 9.66 -47.45 11.03
CA THR A 306 10.58 -48.55 11.36
C THR A 306 10.82 -49.48 10.16
N PRO A 307 12.07 -49.90 9.86
CA PRO A 307 12.37 -50.87 8.81
C PRO A 307 11.95 -52.30 9.18
N ASN A 308 11.60 -53.11 8.16
CA ASN A 308 11.12 -54.49 8.30
C ASN A 308 12.29 -55.48 8.48
N VAL A 309 12.33 -56.23 9.59
CA VAL A 309 13.45 -57.10 10.00
C VAL A 309 12.95 -58.53 10.25
N ASP A 310 13.71 -59.54 9.78
CA ASP A 310 13.38 -60.95 10.05
C ASP A 310 13.60 -61.30 11.54
N VAL A 311 12.52 -61.78 12.17
CA VAL A 311 12.44 -62.00 13.63
C VAL A 311 13.23 -63.22 14.14
N LYS A 312 13.91 -64.00 13.28
CA LYS A 312 14.74 -65.15 13.70
C LYS A 312 16.23 -64.97 13.45
N THR A 313 16.65 -64.13 12.51
CA THR A 313 18.08 -63.92 12.20
C THR A 313 18.55 -62.47 12.37
N GLY A 314 17.64 -61.50 12.48
CA GLY A 314 17.99 -60.10 12.71
C GLY A 314 18.54 -59.36 11.49
N GLU A 315 18.41 -59.90 10.27
CA GLU A 315 18.74 -59.18 9.04
C GLU A 315 17.54 -58.36 8.51
N ILE A 316 17.83 -57.18 7.97
CA ILE A 316 16.86 -56.26 7.34
C ILE A 316 16.58 -56.77 5.92
N LEU A 317 15.31 -57.01 5.58
CA LEU A 317 14.92 -57.48 4.24
C LEU A 317 14.78 -56.28 3.27
N PRO A 318 15.32 -56.35 2.04
CA PRO A 318 15.09 -55.30 1.04
C PRO A 318 13.62 -55.28 0.60
N GLU A 319 13.04 -54.08 0.52
CA GLU A 319 11.69 -53.85 0.00
C GLU A 319 11.55 -54.35 -1.44
N LYS A 320 10.46 -55.09 -1.70
CA LYS A 320 10.13 -55.62 -3.02
C LYS A 320 9.60 -54.49 -3.90
N GLU A 321 10.36 -54.12 -4.94
CA GLU A 321 9.87 -53.19 -5.96
C GLU A 321 8.65 -53.77 -6.70
N PRO A 322 7.62 -52.95 -7.00
CA PRO A 322 6.45 -53.40 -7.76
C PRO A 322 6.79 -53.63 -9.24
N GLU A 323 6.37 -54.79 -9.76
CA GLU A 323 6.58 -55.23 -11.16
C GLU A 323 5.89 -54.33 -12.21
N PRO A 324 6.48 -54.17 -13.42
CA PRO A 324 5.94 -53.36 -14.50
C PRO A 324 4.85 -54.07 -15.32
N VAL A 325 3.75 -53.38 -15.63
CA VAL A 325 2.73 -53.86 -16.57
C VAL A 325 3.09 -53.44 -17.99
N GLY A 326 3.56 -54.39 -18.81
CA GLY A 326 3.45 -54.37 -20.29
C GLY A 326 2.40 -55.42 -20.71
N THR A 327 1.76 -55.45 -21.87
CA THR A 327 1.81 -54.74 -23.17
C THR A 327 0.60 -55.26 -23.96
N ALA A 328 0.01 -54.46 -24.85
CA ALA A 328 -0.68 -55.00 -26.04
C ALA A 328 -0.58 -54.01 -27.21
N SER A 329 -0.05 -54.55 -28.31
CA SER A 329 0.28 -53.95 -29.61
C SER A 329 -0.83 -54.16 -30.66
N ALA A 330 -0.89 -53.29 -31.67
CA ALA A 330 -1.16 -53.57 -33.12
C ALA A 330 -1.28 -52.22 -33.87
N GLU A 331 -0.31 -51.84 -34.71
CA GLU A 331 -0.24 -51.99 -36.19
C GLU A 331 -0.91 -50.79 -36.93
N ASP A 332 -0.12 -49.98 -37.66
CA ASP A 332 0.03 -49.94 -39.14
C ASP A 332 -1.25 -49.38 -39.83
N ASP A 333 -1.29 -48.44 -40.77
CA ASP A 333 -0.38 -47.97 -41.81
C ASP A 333 -0.99 -46.64 -42.37
N ALA A 334 -0.25 -45.85 -43.13
CA ALA A 334 -0.62 -44.49 -43.57
C ALA A 334 -1.47 -44.44 -44.90
N PRO A 335 -1.56 -43.30 -45.63
CA PRO A 335 -2.76 -42.53 -46.01
C PRO A 335 -3.26 -42.84 -47.47
N PRO A 336 -4.30 -42.19 -48.08
CA PRO A 336 -4.30 -40.78 -48.60
C PRO A 336 -5.70 -40.09 -48.51
N PHE A 337 -6.03 -38.83 -48.85
CA PHE A 337 -5.57 -37.77 -49.76
C PHE A 337 -5.91 -36.40 -49.15
#